data_AF-A0A7X7A2H0-F1
#
_entry.id   AF-A0A7X7A2H0-F1
#
_cell.length_a   1.000
_cell.length_b   1.000
_cell.length_c   1.000
_cell.angle_alpha   90.00
_cell.angle_beta   90.00
_cell.angle_gamma   90.00
#
_symmetry.space_group_name_H-M   'P 1'
#
loop_
_entity.id
_entity.type
_entity.pdbx_description
1 polymer ?
#
loop_
_entity_poly.entity_id
_entity_poly.type
_entity_poly.pdbx_seq_one_letter_code
_entity_poly.pdbx_strand_id
1 'polypeptide(L)'
;QFNTIFFNWHIIPVFLFYPAWGVIQQFLTAALIAGNLQSIKNIKLGNTQVLLFTSLAFSFIHYPSTLLMIFTFFMELLFLVAYLKWRNLWALGLYHGWVASLLLFLVMGRDLWNELWKIF
;
A
#
# COMPACT_ATOMS: atom_id res chain seq x y z
N GLN A 1 -7.96 26.55 -19.14
CA GLN A 1 -9.27 26.44 -18.45
C GLN A 1 -9.19 25.20 -17.57
N PHE A 2 -8.97 25.36 -16.26
CA PHE A 2 -8.92 24.23 -15.32
C PHE A 2 -10.35 23.77 -15.05
N ASN A 3 -10.85 22.84 -15.87
CA ASN A 3 -12.11 22.14 -15.59
C ASN A 3 -11.90 21.27 -14.34
N THR A 4 -12.16 21.88 -13.19
CA THR A 4 -12.08 21.28 -11.87
C THR A 4 -13.31 20.41 -11.60
N ILE A 5 -13.46 19.33 -12.35
CA ILE A 5 -14.31 18.22 -11.88
C ILE A 5 -13.40 17.36 -10.98
N PHE A 6 -13.06 17.91 -9.81
CA PHE A 6 -12.22 17.25 -8.80
C PHE A 6 -12.95 16.09 -8.10
N PHE A 7 -14.26 15.96 -8.32
CA PHE A 7 -15.11 14.95 -7.69
C PHE A 7 -15.91 14.23 -8.78
N ASN A 8 -15.43 13.05 -9.14
CA ASN A 8 -16.15 12.10 -9.97
C ASN A 8 -16.73 11.03 -9.04
N TRP A 9 -17.99 10.61 -9.26
CA TRP A 9 -18.65 9.56 -8.48
C TRP A 9 -17.87 8.25 -8.47
N HIS A 10 -16.98 8.05 -9.45
CA HIS A 10 -16.02 6.94 -9.54
C HIS A 10 -15.15 6.75 -8.29
N ILE A 11 -14.88 7.79 -7.50
CA ILE A 11 -14.12 7.63 -6.25
C ILE A 11 -14.89 6.79 -5.21
N ILE A 12 -16.23 6.81 -5.23
CA ILE A 12 -17.07 6.14 -4.24
C ILE A 12 -16.85 4.62 -4.26
N PRO A 13 -17.01 3.90 -5.38
CA PRO A 13 -16.76 2.46 -5.40
C PRO A 13 -15.31 2.12 -5.09
N VAL A 14 -14.34 2.91 -5.56
CA VAL A 14 -12.91 2.68 -5.26
C VAL A 14 -12.68 2.82 -3.76
N PHE A 15 -13.15 3.88 -3.12
CA PHE A 15 -12.98 4.11 -1.69
C PHE A 15 -13.64 3.03 -0.83
N LEU A 16 -14.72 2.40 -1.32
CA LEU A 16 -15.40 1.29 -0.64
C LEU A 16 -14.67 -0.05 -0.81
N PHE A 17 -14.21 -0.38 -2.03
CA PHE A 17 -13.68 -1.71 -2.33
C PHE A 17 -12.15 -1.82 -2.28
N TYR A 18 -11.43 -0.76 -2.60
CA TYR A 18 -9.96 -0.74 -2.57
C TYR A 18 -9.36 -1.01 -1.17
N PRO A 19 -10.02 -0.69 -0.03
CA PRO A 19 -9.62 -1.18 1.29
C PRO A 19 -9.45 -2.71 1.40
N ALA A 20 -10.28 -3.50 0.70
CA ALA A 20 -10.11 -4.95 0.67
C ALA A 20 -8.80 -5.33 -0.04
N TRP A 21 -8.45 -4.63 -1.12
CA TRP A 21 -7.17 -4.79 -1.78
C TRP A 21 -5.99 -4.36 -0.89
N GLY A 22 -6.14 -3.27 -0.13
CA GLY A 22 -5.17 -2.84 0.87
C GLY A 22 -4.89 -3.90 1.94
N VAL A 23 -5.92 -4.63 2.41
CA VAL A 23 -5.75 -5.78 3.33
C VAL A 23 -4.94 -6.90 2.69
N ILE A 24 -5.21 -7.24 1.43
CA ILE A 24 -4.44 -8.24 0.70
C ILE A 24 -2.98 -7.81 0.56
N GLN A 25 -2.72 -6.55 0.18
CA GLN A 25 -1.36 -6.03 0.07
C GLN A 25 -0.63 -6.06 1.42
N GLN A 26 -1.27 -5.66 2.51
CA GLN A 26 -0.66 -5.71 3.83
C GLN A 26 -0.45 -7.14 4.32
N PHE A 27 -1.33 -8.09 3.97
CA PHE A 27 -1.11 -9.51 4.26
C PHE A 27 0.16 -10.01 3.58
N LEU A 28 0.30 -9.77 2.27
CA LEU A 28 1.47 -10.19 1.50
C LEU A 28 2.75 -9.54 2.06
N THR A 29 2.72 -8.26 2.36
CA THR A 29 3.90 -7.53 2.82
C THR A 29 4.24 -7.80 4.28
N ALA A 30 3.32 -7.53 5.20
CA ALA A 30 3.59 -7.59 6.62
C ALA A 30 3.55 -9.02 7.18
N ALA A 31 2.59 -9.85 6.76
CA ALA A 31 2.47 -11.21 7.28
C ALA A 31 3.41 -12.19 6.55
N LEU A 32 3.47 -12.16 5.22
CA LEU A 32 4.33 -13.09 4.47
C LEU A 32 5.77 -12.59 4.35
N ILE A 33 6.03 -11.42 3.76
CA ILE A 33 7.43 -10.98 3.54
C ILE A 33 8.14 -10.73 4.87
N ALA A 34 7.64 -9.82 5.71
CA ALA A 34 8.30 -9.51 6.98
C ALA A 34 8.31 -10.72 7.94
N GLY A 35 7.23 -11.49 7.99
CA GLY A 35 7.14 -12.71 8.79
C GLY A 35 8.15 -13.77 8.38
N ASN A 36 8.27 -14.03 7.07
CA ASN A 36 9.25 -14.98 6.54
C ASN A 36 10.67 -14.50 6.81
N LEU A 37 10.99 -13.22 6.58
CA LEU A 37 12.31 -12.65 6.87
C LEU A 37 12.72 -12.80 8.35
N GLN A 38 11.78 -12.66 9.29
CA GLN A 38 12.04 -12.90 10.72
C GLN A 38 12.26 -14.38 11.06
N SER A 39 11.72 -15.29 10.25
CA SER A 39 11.74 -16.73 10.51
C SER A 39 12.94 -17.48 9.91
N ILE A 40 13.79 -16.81 9.11
CA ILE A 40 14.95 -17.43 8.48
C ILE A 40 15.96 -17.89 9.55
N LYS A 41 16.16 -19.21 9.67
CA LYS A 41 17.02 -19.78 10.73
C LYS A 41 18.52 -19.52 10.53
N ASN A 42 18.95 -19.46 9.27
CA ASN A 42 20.39 -19.38 8.92
C ASN A 42 20.91 -17.94 8.83
N ILE A 43 20.02 -16.95 8.80
CA ILE A 43 20.35 -15.53 8.68
C ILE A 43 19.56 -14.79 9.75
N LYS A 44 20.25 -14.25 10.77
CA LYS A 44 19.61 -13.46 11.82
C LYS A 44 19.46 -12.01 11.36
N LEU A 45 18.31 -11.69 10.76
CA LEU A 45 17.96 -10.32 10.43
C LEU A 45 17.40 -9.59 11.65
N GLY A 46 17.95 -8.41 11.96
CA GLY A 46 17.39 -7.54 12.98
C GLY A 46 16.10 -6.86 12.52
N ASN A 47 15.30 -6.35 13.46
CA ASN A 47 14.02 -5.68 13.16
C ASN A 47 14.19 -4.54 12.15
N THR A 48 15.22 -3.71 12.30
CA THR A 48 15.51 -2.61 11.36
C THR A 48 15.77 -3.11 9.94
N GLN A 49 16.48 -4.23 9.78
CA GLN A 49 16.75 -4.81 8.46
C GLN A 49 15.46 -5.36 7.83
N VAL A 50 14.63 -6.05 8.61
CA VAL A 50 13.32 -6.54 8.16
C VAL A 50 12.44 -5.38 7.70
N LEU A 51 12.38 -4.29 8.46
CA LEU A 51 11.64 -3.08 8.11
C LEU A 51 12.12 -2.50 6.77
N LEU A 52 13.43 -2.29 6.63
CA LEU A 52 14.01 -1.70 5.43
C LEU A 52 13.82 -2.58 4.19
N PHE A 53 14.13 -3.88 4.28
CA PHE A 53 14.00 -4.77 3.13
C PHE A 53 12.55 -4.98 2.71
N THR A 54 11.63 -5.12 3.66
CA THR A 54 10.21 -5.28 3.35
C THR A 54 9.64 -4.00 2.72
N SER A 55 9.98 -2.83 3.27
CA SER A 55 9.51 -1.54 2.73
C SER A 55 10.09 -1.25 1.34
N LEU A 56 11.36 -1.62 1.10
CA LEU A 56 11.98 -1.54 -0.23
C LEU A 56 11.28 -2.48 -1.23
N ALA A 57 11.05 -3.73 -0.84
CA ALA A 57 10.34 -4.69 -1.70
C ALA A 57 8.95 -4.17 -2.07
N PHE A 58 8.21 -3.63 -1.10
CA PHE A 58 6.89 -3.05 -1.34
C PHE A 58 6.96 -1.80 -2.25
N SER A 59 7.95 -0.93 -2.05
CA SER A 59 8.20 0.23 -2.91
C SER A 59 8.47 -0.19 -4.36
N PHE A 60 9.35 -1.16 -4.60
CA PHE A 60 9.75 -1.58 -5.94
C PHE A 60 8.63 -2.20 -6.77
N ILE A 61 7.62 -2.82 -6.14
CA ILE A 61 6.43 -3.33 -6.86
C ILE A 61 5.67 -2.19 -7.56
N HIS A 62 5.85 -0.94 -7.13
CA HIS A 62 5.19 0.24 -7.70
C HIS A 62 6.00 0.94 -8.81
N TYR A 63 7.12 0.37 -9.24
CA TYR A 63 7.84 0.83 -10.44
C TYR A 63 6.93 0.73 -11.68
N PRO A 64 6.93 1.70 -12.62
CA PRO A 64 7.86 2.84 -12.75
C PRO A 64 7.41 4.14 -12.07
N SER A 65 6.38 4.14 -11.23
CA SER A 65 5.88 5.39 -10.63
C SER A 65 6.73 5.85 -9.45
N THR A 66 7.73 6.72 -9.70
CA THR A 66 8.64 7.23 -8.66
C THR A 66 7.91 7.85 -7.46
N LEU A 67 6.84 8.62 -7.71
CA LEU A 67 6.05 9.21 -6.63
C LEU A 67 5.41 8.13 -5.74
N LEU A 68 4.81 7.11 -6.36
CA LEU A 68 4.17 6.02 -5.62
C LEU A 68 5.20 5.15 -4.90
N MET A 69 6.36 4.90 -5.51
CA MET A 69 7.48 4.19 -4.88
C MET A 69 7.95 4.90 -3.60
N ILE A 70 8.17 6.22 -3.66
CA ILE A 70 8.61 7.01 -2.50
C ILE A 70 7.53 6.99 -1.42
N PHE A 71 6.27 7.25 -1.79
CA PHE A 71 5.16 7.27 -0.85
C PHE A 71 4.98 5.92 -0.13
N THR A 72 4.95 4.83 -0.91
CA THR A 72 4.73 3.48 -0.37
C THR A 72 5.89 3.00 0.48
N PHE A 73 7.14 3.41 0.19
CA PHE A 73 8.30 3.12 1.04
C PHE A 73 8.12 3.68 2.46
N PHE A 74 7.82 4.98 2.58
CA PHE A 74 7.66 5.62 3.89
C PHE A 74 6.40 5.17 4.62
N MET A 75 5.30 4.96 3.90
CA MET A 75 4.07 4.42 4.47
C MET A 75 4.30 3.01 5.04
N GLU A 76 4.95 2.14 4.27
CA GLU A 76 5.21 0.75 4.71
C GLU A 76 6.18 0.70 5.90
N LEU A 77 7.17 1.60 5.97
CA LEU A 77 8.01 1.73 7.17
C LEU A 77 7.16 1.99 8.42
N LEU A 78 6.20 2.92 8.35
CA LEU A 78 5.31 3.23 9.46
C LEU A 78 4.37 2.07 9.78
N PHE A 79 3.82 1.41 8.76
CA PHE A 79 2.91 0.28 8.95
C PHE A 79 3.60 -0.94 9.54
N LEU A 80 4.84 -1.24 9.13
CA LEU A 80 5.60 -2.34 9.69
C LEU A 80 5.99 -2.10 11.14
N VAL A 81 6.36 -0.86 11.51
CA VAL A 81 6.57 -0.51 12.93
C VAL A 81 5.31 -0.81 13.74
N ALA A 82 4.14 -0.39 13.23
CA ALA A 82 2.86 -0.65 13.88
C ALA A 82 2.51 -2.15 13.90
N TYR A 83 2.72 -2.86 12.80
CA TYR A 83 2.44 -4.29 12.68
C TYR A 83 3.28 -5.12 13.64
N LEU A 84 4.58 -4.86 13.73
CA LEU A 84 5.46 -5.61 14.64
C LEU A 84 5.09 -5.42 16.10
N LYS A 85 4.52 -4.26 16.45
CA LYS A 85 4.06 -3.94 17.81
C LYS A 85 2.69 -4.53 18.15
N TRP A 86 1.70 -4.37 17.27
CA TRP A 86 0.29 -4.67 17.58
C TRP A 86 -0.29 -5.86 16.81
N ARG A 87 0.39 -6.33 15.76
CA ARG A 87 -0.03 -7.48 14.93
C ARG A 87 -1.46 -7.36 14.37
N ASN A 88 -1.97 -6.15 14.21
CA ASN A 88 -3.30 -5.89 13.68
C ASN A 88 -3.25 -5.59 12.18
N LEU A 89 -3.49 -6.62 11.38
CA LEU A 89 -3.48 -6.52 9.93
C LEU A 89 -4.69 -5.74 9.37
N TRP A 90 -5.85 -5.88 9.99
CA TRP A 90 -7.09 -5.25 9.54
C TRP A 90 -7.00 -3.73 9.56
N ALA A 91 -6.51 -3.17 10.66
CA ALA A 91 -6.36 -1.72 10.80
C ALA A 91 -5.42 -1.15 9.73
N LEU A 92 -4.27 -1.82 9.51
CA LEU A 92 -3.29 -1.38 8.52
C LEU A 92 -3.81 -1.54 7.09
N GLY A 93 -4.43 -2.67 6.77
CA GLY A 93 -4.95 -2.96 5.44
C GLY A 93 -6.07 -2.04 5.00
N LEU A 94 -7.04 -1.78 5.88
CA LEU A 94 -8.14 -0.86 5.57
C LEU A 94 -7.63 0.57 5.43
N TYR A 95 -6.79 1.01 6.36
CA TYR A 95 -6.19 2.35 6.32
C TYR A 95 -5.31 2.54 5.07
N HIS A 96 -4.53 1.52 4.70
CA HIS A 96 -3.78 1.48 3.45
C HIS A 96 -4.68 1.78 2.26
N GLY A 97 -5.75 1.02 2.09
CA GLY A 97 -6.57 1.14 0.89
C GLY A 97 -7.31 2.47 0.82
N TRP A 98 -7.73 3.06 1.95
CA TRP A 98 -8.29 4.41 1.94
C TRP A 98 -7.26 5.47 1.55
N VAL A 99 -6.08 5.45 2.16
CA VAL A 99 -5.00 6.39 1.84
C VAL A 99 -4.58 6.25 0.38
N ALA A 100 -4.43 5.03 -0.11
CA ALA A 100 -4.09 4.77 -1.50
C ALA A 100 -5.18 5.25 -2.47
N SER A 101 -6.47 5.03 -2.16
CA SER A 101 -7.58 5.54 -2.96
C SER A 101 -7.53 7.06 -3.10
N LEU A 102 -7.30 7.76 -1.99
CA LEU A 102 -7.22 9.21 -1.96
C LEU A 102 -5.96 9.74 -2.68
N LEU A 103 -4.80 9.13 -2.46
CA LEU A 103 -3.56 9.50 -3.13
C LEU A 103 -3.69 9.34 -4.65
N LEU A 104 -4.14 8.17 -5.10
CA LEU A 104 -4.26 7.85 -6.52
C LEU A 104 -5.23 8.81 -7.20
N PHE A 105 -6.39 9.05 -6.59
CA PHE A 105 -7.42 9.90 -7.19
C PHE A 105 -7.07 11.39 -7.10
N LEU A 106 -6.78 11.92 -5.90
CA LEU A 106 -6.65 13.36 -5.66
C LEU A 106 -5.27 13.92 -6.02
N VAL A 107 -4.19 13.14 -5.83
CA VAL A 107 -2.82 13.61 -6.05
C VAL A 107 -2.30 13.17 -7.41
N MET A 108 -2.56 11.92 -7.78
CA MET A 108 -2.03 11.35 -9.03
C MET A 108 -3.00 11.47 -10.22
N GLY A 109 -4.25 11.91 -9.99
CA GLY A 109 -5.27 12.02 -11.03
C GLY A 109 -5.64 10.68 -11.68
N ARG A 110 -5.38 9.56 -11.00
CA ARG A 110 -5.68 8.20 -11.47
C ARG A 110 -7.07 7.78 -11.03
N ASP A 111 -7.94 7.59 -12.01
CA ASP A 111 -9.29 7.09 -11.81
C ASP A 111 -9.29 5.57 -11.96
N LEU A 112 -9.07 4.87 -10.85
CA LEU A 112 -8.99 3.41 -10.84
C LEU A 112 -10.28 2.71 -11.29
N TRP A 113 -11.44 3.35 -11.10
CA TRP A 113 -12.70 2.80 -11.59
C TRP A 113 -12.70 2.77 -13.12
N ASN A 114 -12.35 3.89 -13.75
CA ASN A 114 -12.19 3.96 -15.20
C ASN A 114 -11.08 3.02 -15.71
N GLU A 115 -9.95 2.92 -15.00
CA GLU A 115 -8.86 2.01 -15.37
C GLU A 115 -9.29 0.54 -15.31
N LEU A 116 -10.09 0.14 -14.33
CA LEU A 116 -10.62 -1.23 -14.21
C LEU A 116 -11.44 -1.62 -15.45
N TRP A 117 -12.32 -0.73 -15.90
CA TRP A 117 -13.20 -1.00 -17.05
C TRP A 117 -12.53 -0.85 -18.41
N LYS A 118 -11.35 -0.22 -18.51
CA LYS A 118 -10.57 -0.21 -19.76
C LYS A 118 -9.95 -1.57 -20.08
N ILE A 119 -9.86 -2.46 -19.10
CA ILE A 119 -9.26 -3.79 -19.22
C ILE A 119 -10.30 -4.83 -19.69
N PHE A 120 -11.60 -4.53 -19.59
CA PHE A 120 -12.72 -5.38 -20.02
C PHE A 120 -13.45 -4.78 -21.22
#